data_AF-A0A6L8C9B6-F1
#
_entry.id   AF-A0A6L8C9B6-F1
#
_cell.length_a   1.000
_cell.length_b   1.000
_cell.length_c   1.000
_cell.angle_alpha   90.00
_cell.angle_beta   90.00
_cell.angle_gamma   90.00
#
_symmetry.space_group_name_H-M   'P 1'
#
loop_
_entity.id
_entity.type
_entity.pdbx_description
1 polymer ?
#
loop_
_entity_poly.entity_id
_entity_poly.type
_entity_poly.pdbx_seq_one_letter_code
_entity_poly.pdbx_strand_id
1 'polypeptide(L)' 'MINGGLWEEVRKILKNEGFMVERNPRENHVIWSNGRVKVTVPAKIKSRHTANGILKQAGIEFKFGAPAKRGK' A
#
# COMPACT_ATOMS: atom_id res chain seq x y z
N MET A 1 6.82 18.32 -2.20
CA MET A 1 7.74 17.48 -1.39
C MET A 1 6.93 16.32 -0.82
N ILE A 2 7.26 15.08 -1.16
CA ILE A 2 6.80 13.90 -0.41
C ILE A 2 8.05 13.24 0.14
N ASN A 3 8.49 13.68 1.33
CA ASN A 3 9.55 13.03 2.11
C ASN A 3 8.93 11.94 2.99
N GLY A 4 8.16 11.02 2.38
CA GLY A 4 7.53 9.90 3.07
C GLY A 4 8.03 8.59 2.47
N GLY A 5 8.47 7.65 3.31
CA GLY A 5 8.85 6.32 2.83
C GLY A 5 7.67 5.59 2.18
N LEU A 6 7.94 4.51 1.43
CA LEU A 6 6.93 3.70 0.72
C LEU A 6 5.74 3.26 1.60
N TRP A 7 5.95 3.13 2.91
CA TRP A 7 4.90 2.84 3.88
C TRP A 7 3.80 3.91 3.92
N GLU A 8 4.18 5.19 3.99
CA GLU A 8 3.22 6.30 4.04
C GLU A 8 2.45 6.42 2.72
N GLU A 9 3.13 6.19 1.59
CA GLU A 9 2.47 6.24 0.28
C GLU A 9 1.45 5.11 0.11
N VAL A 10 1.82 3.87 0.47
CA VAL A 10 0.88 2.73 0.46
C VAL A 10 -0.32 3.02 1.36
N ARG A 11 -0.09 3.56 2.57
CA ARG A 11 -1.14 3.93 3.50
C ARG A 11 -2.09 4.98 2.92
N LYS A 12 -1.55 6.00 2.26
CA LYS A 12 -2.34 7.05 1.62
C LYS A 12 -3.21 6.49 0.50
N ILE A 13 -2.65 5.64 -0.36
CA ILE A 13 -3.38 4.98 -1.44
C ILE A 13 -4.50 4.11 -0.88
N LEU A 14 -4.20 3.26 0.11
CA LEU A 14 -5.20 2.39 0.75
C LEU A 14 -6.35 3.21 1.35
N LYS A 15 -6.07 4.31 2.06
CA LYS A 15 -7.11 5.21 2.60
C LYS A 15 -7.98 5.82 1.50
N ASN A 16 -7.37 6.26 0.40
CA ASN A 16 -8.10 6.85 -0.73
C ASN A 16 -9.05 5.83 -1.39
N GLU A 17 -8.66 4.56 -1.39
CA GLU A 17 -9.47 3.43 -1.89
C GLU A 17 -10.46 2.88 -0.85
N GLY A 18 -10.67 3.60 0.26
CA GLY A 18 -11.66 3.26 1.28
C GLY A 18 -11.23 2.16 2.26
N PHE A 19 -9.96 1.77 2.28
CA PHE A 19 -9.45 0.85 3.30
C PHE A 19 -9.27 1.59 4.63
N MET A 20 -9.64 0.90 5.72
CA MET A 20 -9.48 1.35 7.10
C MET A 20 -8.57 0.38 7.85
N VAL A 21 -7.92 0.89 8.91
CA VAL A 21 -7.12 0.04 9.80
C VAL A 21 -8.07 -0.78 10.66
N GLU A 22 -8.09 -2.10 10.45
CA GLU A 22 -8.93 -3.02 11.23
C GLU A 22 -8.23 -3.46 12.51
N ARG A 23 -6.90 -3.60 12.46
CA ARG A 23 -6.08 -3.95 13.62
C ARG A 23 -4.73 -3.24 13.56
N ASN A 24 -4.50 -2.37 14.53
CA ASN A 24 -3.23 -1.67 14.79
C ASN A 24 -2.50 -2.35 16.00
N PRO A 25 -1.19 -2.19 16.22
CA PRO A 25 -0.26 -3.30 16.24
C PRO A 25 0.47 -3.43 17.59
N ARG A 26 0.37 -4.59 18.24
CA ARG A 26 1.47 -5.02 19.12
C ARG A 26 2.64 -5.60 18.30
N GLU A 27 2.47 -5.75 16.99
CA GLU A 27 3.36 -6.47 16.07
C GLU A 27 3.73 -5.64 14.83
N ASN A 28 4.81 -6.02 14.15
CA ASN A 28 5.40 -5.31 13.01
C ASN A 28 4.51 -5.19 11.74
N HIS A 29 3.22 -5.51 11.81
CA HIS A 29 2.28 -5.51 10.69
C HIS A 29 0.92 -4.92 11.09
N VAL A 30 0.29 -4.21 10.16
CA VAL A 30 -1.02 -3.56 10.30
C VAL A 30 -1.98 -4.17 9.29
N ILE A 31 -3.17 -4.57 9.73
CA ILE A 31 -4.20 -5.10 8.83
C ILE A 31 -5.11 -3.96 8.37
N TRP A 32 -5.29 -3.86 7.07
CA TRP A 32 -6.17 -2.91 6.39
C TRP A 32 -7.32 -3.64 5.72
N SER A 33 -8.53 -3.11 5.84
CA SER A 33 -9.71 -3.66 5.17
C SER A 33 -10.68 -2.58 4.70
N ASN A 34 -11.34 -2.82 3.57
CA ASN A 34 -12.50 -2.05 3.12
C ASN A 34 -13.83 -2.82 3.31
N GLY A 35 -13.84 -3.85 4.16
CA GLY A 35 -14.98 -4.76 4.38
C GLY A 35 -15.14 -5.86 3.33
N ARG A 36 -14.42 -5.80 2.20
CA ARG A 36 -14.43 -6.84 1.15
C ARG A 36 -13.09 -7.56 1.05
N VAL A 37 -12.01 -6.78 1.06
CA VAL A 37 -10.63 -7.27 0.95
C VAL A 37 -9.88 -6.92 2.23
N LYS A 38 -8.94 -7.78 2.64
CA LYS A 38 -8.03 -7.55 3.75
C LYS A 38 -6.59 -7.68 3.25
N VAL A 39 -5.75 -6.72 3.61
CA VAL A 39 -4.32 -6.74 3.30
C VAL A 39 -3.48 -6.47 4.53
N THR A 40 -2.34 -7.14 4.61
CA THR A 40 -1.37 -6.96 5.70
C THR A 40 -0.24 -6.06 5.23
N VAL A 41 -0.05 -4.95 5.93
CA VAL A 41 0.95 -3.94 5.60
C VAL A 41 2.04 -3.95 6.68
N PRO A 42 3.30 -4.29 6.37
CA PRO A 42 4.38 -4.24 7.34
C PRO A 42 4.65 -2.79 7.76
N ALA A 43 5.06 -2.58 9.02
CA ALA A 43 5.37 -1.25 9.56
C ALA A 43 6.56 -0.56 8.87
N LYS A 44 7.39 -1.34 8.13
CA LYS A 44 8.49 -0.82 7.32
C LYS A 44 8.49 -1.50 5.95
N ILE A 45 8.26 -0.71 4.89
CA ILE A 45 8.35 -1.18 3.50
C ILE A 45 9.69 -0.75 2.93
N LYS A 46 10.61 -1.71 2.76
CA LYS A 46 11.98 -1.44 2.27
C LYS A 46 12.09 -1.47 0.74
N SER A 47 11.10 -2.02 0.03
CA SER A 47 11.19 -2.21 -1.42
C SER A 47 9.87 -1.92 -2.13
N ARG A 48 9.98 -1.39 -3.35
CA ARG A 48 8.84 -1.17 -4.28
C ARG A 48 8.10 -2.48 -4.59
N HIS A 49 8.80 -3.61 -4.56
CA HIS A 49 8.21 -4.93 -4.82
C HIS A 49 7.17 -5.28 -3.76
N THR A 50 7.52 -5.05 -2.50
CA THR A 50 6.61 -5.25 -1.37
C THR A 50 5.41 -4.31 -1.47
N ALA A 51 5.65 -3.02 -1.73
CA ALA A 51 4.59 -2.04 -1.91
C ALA A 51 3.61 -2.42 -3.03
N ASN A 52 4.13 -2.79 -4.21
CA ASN A 52 3.34 -3.22 -5.36
C ASN A 52 2.57 -4.51 -5.08
N GLY A 53 3.17 -5.45 -4.34
CA GLY A 53 2.51 -6.68 -3.92
C GLY A 53 1.27 -6.40 -3.06
N ILE A 54 1.40 -5.50 -2.08
CA ILE A 54 0.30 -5.10 -1.20
C ILE A 54 -0.84 -4.45 -2.01
N LEU A 55 -0.51 -3.51 -2.90
CA LEU A 55 -1.52 -2.82 -3.71
C LEU A 55 -2.22 -3.78 -4.68
N LYS A 56 -1.46 -4.71 -5.29
CA LYS A 56 -2.04 -5.78 -6.11
C LYS A 56 -2.97 -6.68 -5.31
N GLN A 57 -2.61 -7.07 -4.08
CA GLN A 57 -3.47 -7.85 -3.19
C GLN A 57 -4.73 -7.09 -2.79
N ALA A 58 -4.64 -5.76 -2.66
CA ALA A 58 -5.78 -4.89 -2.42
C ALA A 58 -6.67 -4.69 -3.67
N GLY A 59 -6.27 -5.20 -4.84
CA GLY A 59 -6.96 -4.99 -6.11
C GLY A 59 -6.75 -3.58 -6.68
N ILE A 60 -5.73 -2.86 -6.23
CA ILE A 60 -5.46 -1.47 -6.63
C ILE A 60 -4.46 -1.47 -7.78
N GLU A 61 -4.86 -0.92 -8.92
CA GLU A 61 -4.01 -0.78 -10.12
C GLU A 61 -3.01 0.39 -10.01
N PHE A 62 -2.14 0.33 -9.01
CA PHE A 62 -1.06 1.29 -8.82
C PHE A 62 0.29 0.57 -8.68
N LYS A 63 1.34 1.10 -9.32
CA LYS A 63 2.68 0.51 -9.31
C LYS A 63 3.76 1.57 -9.11
N PHE A 64 4.47 1.46 -7.99
CA PHE A 64 5.68 2.22 -7.74
C PHE A 64 6.77 1.86 -8.75
N GLY A 65 7.22 2.87 -9.52
CA GLY A 65 8.28 2.71 -10.51
C GLY A 65 7.84 2.08 -11.83
N ALA A 66 6.55 2.11 -12.16
CA ALA A 66 6.16 1.93 -13.56
C ALA A 66 6.93 2.96 -14.41
N PRO A 67 7.60 2.55 -15.51
CA PRO A 67 8.16 3.52 -16.43
C PRO A 67 7.03 4.43 -16.90
N ALA A 68 7.26 5.75 -16.91
CA ALA A 68 6.34 6.70 -17.53
C ALA A 68 5.95 6.12 -18.88
N LYS A 69 4.64 5.88 -19.10
CA LYS A 69 4.17 5.24 -20.32
C LYS A 69 4.77 6.00 -21.50
N ARG A 70 5.71 5.38 -22.22
CA ARG A 70 6.18 5.89 -23.51
C ARG A 70 4.98 5.72 -24.42
N GLY A 71 4.26 6.83 -24.66
CA GLY A 71 3.20 6.88 -25.64
C GLY A 71 3.75 6.36 -26.96
N LYS A 72 3.00 5.46 -27.58
CA LYS A 72 3.27 5.00 -28.94
C LYS A 72 2.80 6.06 -29.92
#